data_AF-A0A9Q1FID4-F1
#
_entry.id   AF-A0A9Q1FID4-F1
#
_cell.length_a   1.000
_cell.length_b   1.000
_cell.length_c   1.000
_cell.angle_alpha   90.00
_cell.angle_beta   90.00
_cell.angle_gamma   90.00
#
_symmetry.space_group_name_H-M   'P 1'
#
loop_
_entity.id
_entity.type
_entity.pdbx_description
1 polymer ?
#
loop_
_entity_poly.entity_id
_entity_poly.type
_entity_poly.pdbx_seq_one_letter_code
_entity_poly.pdbx_strand_id
1 'polypeptide(L)'
;MSATNIIIVTKEEGAASNHLISLAKMAPCSHEEADTRIFVHARQTVEEGCKSILIKANDTDILVIVVSVLPTLQELGLQQLWIAFGQGWNLRWIPIHELLLSVGLQKSKGILFFHAFTGCDVVSAFRGRGKKTAWQTWDICDEASDVFSKLSQYPPTIDDADMKILENFVVMMYDRSSTADGVDNARLDMFARKQRPYEAIPPTQAALLQHVRRATYQAGCIWGQSILSQPEGQSPADWGWTKKVFPGCLPSCSALLAHHLECGFTSSLPALQ
;
A
#
# COMPACT_ATOMS: atom_id res chain seq x y z
N MET A 1 26.13 -14.03 30.98
CA MET A 1 26.49 -14.46 29.62
C MET A 1 26.35 -13.24 28.72
N SER A 2 27.43 -12.81 28.06
CA SER A 2 27.33 -11.69 27.10
C SER A 2 26.42 -12.15 25.97
N ALA A 3 25.31 -11.45 25.75
CA ALA A 3 24.48 -11.70 24.59
C ALA A 3 25.33 -11.44 23.34
N THR A 4 25.53 -12.47 22.52
CA THR A 4 26.28 -12.32 21.28
C THR A 4 25.40 -11.56 20.30
N ASN A 5 25.79 -10.34 19.94
CA ASN A 5 25.02 -9.54 18.99
C ASN A 5 25.19 -10.12 17.57
N ILE A 6 24.07 -10.56 17.00
CA ILE A 6 23.98 -10.99 15.61
C ILE A 6 23.64 -9.78 14.75
N ILE A 7 24.45 -9.56 13.71
CA ILE A 7 24.27 -8.51 12.72
C ILE A 7 24.10 -9.20 11.38
N ILE A 8 22.94 -8.98 10.76
CA ILE A 8 22.65 -9.44 9.40
C ILE A 8 22.58 -8.21 8.50
N VAL A 9 23.27 -8.27 7.38
CA VAL A 9 23.27 -7.24 6.34
C VAL A 9 22.75 -7.85 5.05
N THR A 10 21.88 -7.12 4.36
CA THR A 10 21.29 -7.53 3.10
C THR A 10 21.66 -6.59 1.96
N LYS A 11 21.87 -7.15 0.78
CA LYS A 11 22.17 -6.41 -0.44
C LYS A 11 21.70 -7.22 -1.65
N GLU A 12 20.95 -6.59 -2.55
CA GLU A 12 20.37 -7.27 -3.73
C GLU A 12 19.65 -8.55 -3.26
N GLU A 13 19.87 -9.69 -3.90
CA GLU A 13 19.23 -10.94 -3.46
C GLU A 13 19.91 -11.59 -2.24
N GLY A 14 21.11 -11.15 -1.87
CA GLY A 14 21.96 -11.78 -0.87
C GLY A 14 21.78 -11.27 0.57
N ALA A 15 22.28 -12.06 1.51
CA ALA A 15 22.40 -11.72 2.93
C ALA A 15 23.75 -12.22 3.48
N ALA A 16 24.30 -11.51 4.46
CA ALA A 16 25.53 -11.88 5.18
C ALA A 16 25.34 -11.68 6.68
N SER A 17 26.04 -12.47 7.50
CA SER A 17 26.00 -12.37 8.96
C SER A 17 27.40 -12.36 9.55
N ASN A 18 27.58 -11.68 10.69
CA ASN A 18 28.81 -11.77 11.47
C ASN A 18 28.96 -13.10 12.24
N HIS A 19 27.94 -13.97 12.21
CA HIS A 19 27.97 -15.32 12.78
C HIS A 19 27.56 -16.38 11.76
N LEU A 20 28.00 -17.61 11.97
CA LEU A 20 27.63 -18.76 11.15
C LEU A 20 26.19 -19.21 11.47
N ILE A 21 25.21 -18.53 10.88
CA ILE A 21 23.78 -18.83 10.99
C ILE A 21 23.20 -19.18 9.62
N SER A 22 22.09 -19.93 9.61
CA SER A 22 21.36 -20.20 8.37
C SER A 22 20.65 -18.93 7.89
N LEU A 23 20.88 -18.55 6.64
CA LEU A 23 20.23 -17.40 5.98
C LEU A 23 19.21 -17.83 4.91
N ALA A 24 18.90 -19.13 4.82
CA ALA A 24 18.04 -19.68 3.77
C ALA A 24 16.60 -19.12 3.76
N LYS A 25 16.13 -18.56 4.90
CA LYS A 25 14.81 -17.92 5.03
C LYS A 25 14.81 -16.44 4.64
N MET A 26 16.00 -15.83 4.54
CA MET A 26 16.22 -14.41 4.23
C MET A 26 16.81 -14.20 2.82
N ALA A 27 17.49 -15.20 2.26
CA ALA A 27 18.14 -15.14 0.95
C ALA A 27 17.95 -16.45 0.18
N PRO A 28 17.69 -16.41 -1.15
CA PRO A 28 17.57 -15.21 -1.96
C PRO A 28 16.31 -14.40 -1.64
N CYS A 29 16.34 -13.08 -1.82
CA CYS A 29 15.19 -12.20 -1.62
C CYS A 29 14.99 -11.24 -2.80
N SER A 30 13.80 -11.25 -3.40
CA SER A 30 13.50 -10.45 -4.59
C SER A 30 12.85 -9.09 -4.28
N HIS A 31 12.72 -8.72 -3.00
CA HIS A 31 12.31 -7.37 -2.62
C HIS A 31 13.39 -6.36 -3.02
N GLU A 32 13.02 -5.43 -3.90
CA GLU A 32 13.89 -4.32 -4.34
C GLU A 32 14.06 -3.28 -3.23
N GLU A 33 12.96 -2.95 -2.54
CA GLU A 33 12.92 -1.87 -1.55
C GLU A 33 13.15 -2.38 -0.11
N ALA A 34 13.75 -1.52 0.71
CA ALA A 34 14.04 -1.84 2.11
C ALA A 34 12.78 -1.85 2.98
N ASP A 35 11.75 -1.13 2.56
CA ASP A 35 10.49 -0.97 3.28
C ASP A 35 9.70 -2.29 3.35
N THR A 36 9.73 -3.10 2.31
CA THR A 36 9.13 -4.44 2.31
C THR A 36 10.08 -5.49 2.87
N ARG A 37 11.37 -5.44 2.51
CA ARG A 37 12.35 -6.46 2.89
C ARG A 37 12.52 -6.61 4.40
N ILE A 38 12.35 -5.53 5.17
CA ILE A 38 12.45 -5.58 6.64
C ILE A 38 11.46 -6.57 7.27
N PHE A 39 10.32 -6.83 6.62
CA PHE A 39 9.30 -7.76 7.13
C PHE A 39 9.66 -9.23 6.90
N VAL A 40 10.51 -9.53 5.92
CA VAL A 40 11.15 -10.85 5.77
C VAL A 40 12.07 -11.13 6.96
N HIS A 41 12.86 -10.12 7.36
CA HIS A 41 13.69 -10.21 8.56
C HIS A 41 12.83 -10.40 9.82
N ALA A 42 11.78 -9.59 9.97
CA ALA A 42 10.87 -9.69 11.10
C ALA A 42 10.27 -11.10 11.22
N ARG A 43 9.73 -11.66 10.12
CA ARG A 43 9.17 -13.01 10.10
C ARG A 43 10.19 -14.07 10.54
N GLN A 44 11.39 -14.10 9.94
CA GLN A 44 12.42 -15.08 10.31
C GLN A 44 12.76 -14.97 11.80
N THR A 45 12.97 -13.76 12.31
CA THR A 45 13.34 -13.56 13.71
C THR A 45 12.25 -14.05 14.66
N VAL A 46 10.97 -13.89 14.31
CA VAL A 46 9.85 -14.49 15.07
C VAL A 46 9.89 -16.01 15.03
N GLU A 47 10.11 -16.61 13.86
CA GLU A 47 10.21 -18.06 13.70
C GLU A 47 11.39 -18.68 14.45
N GLU A 48 12.46 -17.91 14.68
CA GLU A 48 13.60 -18.28 15.54
C GLU A 48 13.30 -18.11 17.04
N GLY A 49 12.08 -17.70 17.39
CA GLY A 49 11.59 -17.61 18.76
C GLY A 49 11.59 -16.20 19.35
N CYS A 50 11.96 -15.17 18.58
CA CYS A 50 11.92 -13.80 19.08
C CYS A 50 10.49 -13.35 19.40
N LYS A 51 10.31 -12.79 20.60
CA LYS A 51 9.00 -12.32 21.10
C LYS A 51 8.80 -10.82 20.98
N SER A 52 9.86 -10.07 20.69
CA SER A 52 9.90 -8.62 20.76
C SER A 52 10.76 -8.04 19.64
N ILE A 53 10.18 -7.23 18.75
CA ILE A 53 10.89 -6.63 17.61
C ILE A 53 10.83 -5.10 17.68
N LEU A 54 11.98 -4.45 17.49
CA LEU A 54 12.06 -3.01 17.26
C LEU A 54 12.50 -2.75 15.82
N ILE A 55 11.66 -2.10 15.03
CA ILE A 55 12.00 -1.63 13.68
C ILE A 55 12.37 -0.15 13.76
N LYS A 56 13.52 0.23 13.23
CA LYS A 56 13.92 1.65 13.12
C LYS A 56 13.68 2.13 11.70
N ALA A 57 12.67 2.98 11.51
CA ALA A 57 12.30 3.54 10.22
C ALA A 57 11.58 4.88 10.38
N ASN A 58 11.80 5.78 9.41
CA ASN A 58 11.13 7.07 9.34
C ASN A 58 10.07 7.14 8.24
N ASP A 59 9.97 6.10 7.44
CA ASP A 59 8.99 6.00 6.38
C ASP A 59 7.61 5.65 6.97
N THR A 60 6.57 6.29 6.46
CA THR A 60 5.19 6.00 6.84
C THR A 60 4.69 4.69 6.25
N ASP A 61 5.26 4.23 5.15
CA ASP A 61 4.82 2.99 4.49
C ASP A 61 5.15 1.78 5.38
N ILE A 62 6.28 1.82 6.10
CA ILE A 62 6.60 0.85 7.16
C ILE A 62 5.52 0.77 8.24
N LEU A 63 4.99 1.90 8.70
CA LEU A 63 3.94 1.94 9.72
C LEU A 63 2.65 1.27 9.23
N VAL A 64 2.30 1.49 7.96
CA VAL A 64 1.11 0.91 7.34
C VAL A 64 1.27 -0.59 7.12
N ILE A 65 2.41 -1.01 6.56
CA ILE A 65 2.69 -2.42 6.29
C ILE A 65 2.73 -3.21 7.61
N VAL A 66 3.39 -2.68 8.64
CA VAL A 66 3.50 -3.40 9.91
C VAL A 66 2.14 -3.61 10.58
N VAL A 67 1.22 -2.66 10.48
CA VAL A 67 -0.15 -2.80 11.02
C VAL A 67 -0.89 -3.92 10.27
N SER A 68 -0.67 -4.05 8.97
CA SER A 68 -1.27 -5.11 8.16
C SER A 68 -0.73 -6.50 8.49
N VAL A 69 0.59 -6.64 8.69
CA VAL A 69 1.24 -7.96 8.86
C VAL A 69 1.37 -8.40 10.31
N LEU A 70 1.19 -7.50 11.27
CA LEU A 70 1.33 -7.81 12.70
C LEU A 70 0.44 -8.99 13.13
N PRO A 71 -0.84 -9.13 12.74
CA PRO A 71 -1.64 -10.30 13.10
C PRO A 71 -0.97 -11.62 12.71
N THR A 72 -0.42 -11.71 11.48
CA THR A 72 0.30 -12.91 11.02
C THR A 72 1.59 -13.15 11.82
N LEU A 73 2.33 -12.09 12.17
CA LEU A 73 3.51 -12.24 13.01
C LEU A 73 3.14 -12.68 14.44
N GLN A 74 2.01 -12.24 14.97
CA GLN A 74 1.50 -12.67 16.28
C GLN A 74 1.10 -14.15 16.28
N GLU A 75 0.49 -14.64 15.19
CA GLU A 75 0.20 -16.07 15.01
C GLU A 75 1.48 -16.93 15.00
N LEU A 76 2.58 -16.40 14.47
CA LEU A 76 3.91 -17.03 14.54
C LEU A 76 4.57 -16.91 15.93
N GLY A 77 3.94 -16.18 16.86
CA GLY A 77 4.33 -16.11 18.26
C GLY A 77 5.05 -14.83 18.66
N LEU A 78 5.00 -13.76 17.84
CA LEU A 78 5.44 -12.42 18.25
C LEU A 78 4.49 -11.86 19.31
N GLN A 79 5.04 -11.24 20.36
CA GLN A 79 4.23 -10.63 21.43
C GLN A 79 4.17 -9.11 21.28
N GLN A 80 5.31 -8.47 20.99
CA GLN A 80 5.41 -7.02 20.95
C GLN A 80 6.23 -6.55 19.76
N LEU A 81 5.73 -5.51 19.08
CA LEU A 81 6.44 -4.81 18.03
C LEU A 81 6.38 -3.31 18.28
N TRP A 82 7.53 -2.65 18.11
CA TRP A 82 7.66 -1.19 18.14
C TRP A 82 8.31 -0.66 16.87
N ILE A 83 7.94 0.56 16.52
CA ILE A 83 8.68 1.36 15.54
C ILE A 83 9.38 2.51 16.26
N ALA A 84 10.70 2.59 16.12
CA ALA A 84 11.48 3.78 16.42
C ALA A 84 11.38 4.75 15.22
N PHE A 85 10.55 5.79 15.37
CA PHE A 85 10.23 6.77 14.35
C PHE A 85 10.79 8.15 14.70
N GLY A 86 11.33 8.87 13.72
CA GLY A 86 11.94 10.18 13.89
C GLY A 86 13.45 10.12 14.13
N GLN A 87 14.05 11.29 14.32
CA GLN A 87 15.50 11.45 14.56
C GLN A 87 15.76 12.47 15.67
N GLY A 88 16.90 12.33 16.34
CA GLY A 88 17.32 13.24 17.42
C GLY A 88 16.27 13.36 18.51
N TRP A 89 15.89 14.59 18.85
CA TRP A 89 14.90 14.89 19.89
C TRP A 89 13.46 14.53 19.50
N ASN A 90 13.19 14.29 18.22
CA ASN A 90 11.87 13.87 17.73
C ASN A 90 11.73 12.34 17.65
N LEU A 91 12.72 11.58 18.13
CA LEU A 91 12.66 10.12 18.17
C LEU A 91 11.56 9.68 19.15
N ARG A 92 10.62 8.88 18.66
CA ARG A 92 9.53 8.29 19.44
C ARG A 92 9.40 6.81 19.16
N TRP A 93 8.98 6.06 20.16
CA TRP A 93 8.75 4.63 20.09
C TRP A 93 7.25 4.41 20.00
N ILE A 94 6.79 3.83 18.88
CA ILE A 94 5.38 3.63 18.59
C ILE A 94 5.04 2.16 18.87
N PRO A 95 4.20 1.84 19.86
CA PRO A 95 3.79 0.46 20.16
C PRO A 95 2.75 0.00 19.14
N ILE A 96 3.17 -0.78 18.14
CA ILE A 96 2.31 -1.19 17.03
C ILE A 96 1.21 -2.17 17.48
N HIS A 97 1.51 -2.97 18.51
CA HIS A 97 0.53 -3.87 19.12
C HIS A 97 -0.64 -3.12 19.79
N GLU A 98 -0.42 -1.91 20.32
CA GLU A 98 -1.51 -1.06 20.82
C GLU A 98 -2.20 -0.30 19.68
N LEU A 99 -1.45 0.12 18.66
CA LEU A 99 -1.99 0.76 17.47
C LEU A 99 -2.96 -0.18 16.73
N LEU A 100 -2.62 -1.47 16.62
CA LEU A 100 -3.50 -2.49 16.02
C LEU A 100 -4.84 -2.60 16.76
N LEU A 101 -4.82 -2.57 18.10
CA LEU A 101 -6.05 -2.56 18.91
C LEU A 101 -6.91 -1.33 18.63
N SER A 102 -6.27 -0.18 18.45
CA SER A 102 -6.94 1.10 18.17
C SER A 102 -7.51 1.17 16.75
N VAL A 103 -6.78 0.62 15.77
CA VAL A 103 -7.21 0.53 14.36
C VAL A 103 -8.32 -0.52 14.19
N GLY A 104 -8.23 -1.62 14.94
CA GLY A 104 -9.13 -2.76 14.84
C GLY A 104 -8.70 -3.75 13.75
N LEU A 105 -8.93 -5.04 14.01
CA LEU A 105 -8.49 -6.15 13.15
C LEU A 105 -9.09 -6.12 11.74
N GLN A 106 -10.32 -5.61 11.59
CA GLN A 106 -10.93 -5.50 10.26
C GLN A 106 -10.24 -4.43 9.41
N LYS A 107 -10.03 -3.23 9.97
CA LYS A 107 -9.34 -2.16 9.23
C LYS A 107 -7.87 -2.47 9.00
N SER A 108 -7.20 -3.20 9.89
CA SER A 108 -5.81 -3.59 9.67
C SER A 108 -5.64 -4.47 8.43
N LYS A 109 -6.62 -5.31 8.10
CA LYS A 109 -6.61 -6.13 6.87
C LYS A 109 -6.75 -5.31 5.59
N GLY A 110 -7.45 -4.18 5.65
CA GLY A 110 -7.65 -3.28 4.51
C GLY A 110 -6.72 -2.08 4.44
N ILE A 111 -5.78 -1.94 5.40
CA ILE A 111 -5.02 -0.71 5.59
C ILE A 111 -4.05 -0.42 4.44
N LEU A 112 -3.51 -1.46 3.80
CA LEU A 112 -2.58 -1.33 2.67
C LEU A 112 -3.29 -0.67 1.48
N PHE A 113 -4.44 -1.23 1.08
CA PHE A 113 -5.23 -0.68 -0.01
C PHE A 113 -5.74 0.71 0.33
N PHE A 114 -6.27 0.91 1.55
CA PHE A 114 -6.68 2.25 1.98
C PHE A 114 -5.55 3.29 1.83
N HIS A 115 -4.33 2.93 2.25
CA HIS A 115 -3.19 3.84 2.18
C HIS A 115 -2.81 4.16 0.73
N ALA A 116 -2.67 3.15 -0.13
CA ALA A 116 -2.36 3.35 -1.56
C ALA A 116 -3.49 4.12 -2.27
N PHE A 117 -4.75 3.73 -2.03
CA PHE A 117 -5.94 4.32 -2.64
C PHE A 117 -6.11 5.80 -2.27
N THR A 118 -5.72 6.21 -1.07
CA THR A 118 -5.80 7.61 -0.63
C THR A 118 -4.55 8.43 -0.99
N GLY A 119 -3.57 7.80 -1.63
CA GLY A 119 -2.34 8.39 -2.13
C GLY A 119 -1.10 7.97 -1.33
N CYS A 120 -0.08 7.50 -2.03
CA CYS A 120 1.27 7.19 -1.54
C CYS A 120 2.30 7.68 -2.56
N ASP A 121 3.55 7.25 -2.45
CA ASP A 121 4.63 7.72 -3.34
C ASP A 121 4.39 7.37 -4.81
N VAL A 122 3.73 6.24 -5.09
CA VAL A 122 3.50 5.72 -6.45
C VAL A 122 2.05 5.84 -6.93
N VAL A 123 1.12 6.20 -6.05
CA VAL A 123 -0.31 6.41 -6.38
C VAL A 123 -0.72 7.81 -5.95
N SER A 124 -1.27 8.59 -6.88
CA SER A 124 -1.71 9.96 -6.62
C SER A 124 -2.73 10.03 -5.48
N ALA A 125 -2.79 11.14 -4.75
CA ALA A 125 -3.89 11.39 -3.81
C ALA A 125 -5.14 11.96 -4.52
N PHE A 126 -6.30 11.80 -3.91
CA PHE A 126 -7.52 12.48 -4.34
C PHE A 126 -7.43 13.99 -4.06
N ARG A 127 -7.67 14.81 -5.07
CA ARG A 127 -7.51 16.26 -4.94
C ARG A 127 -8.44 16.84 -3.87
N GLY A 128 -7.88 17.61 -2.94
CA GLY A 128 -8.63 18.22 -1.84
C GLY A 128 -9.12 17.23 -0.77
N ARG A 129 -8.76 15.93 -0.85
CA ARG A 129 -9.17 14.89 0.10
C ARG A 129 -7.96 14.21 0.70
N GLY A 130 -7.71 14.47 1.99
CA GLY A 130 -6.63 13.82 2.73
C GLY A 130 -7.06 12.50 3.37
N LYS A 131 -6.08 11.72 3.84
CA LYS A 131 -6.30 10.44 4.54
C LYS A 131 -7.25 10.56 5.73
N LYS A 132 -7.24 11.69 6.45
CA LYS A 132 -8.20 11.95 7.53
C LYS A 132 -9.65 11.95 7.06
N THR A 133 -9.94 12.61 5.93
CA THR A 133 -11.29 12.64 5.36
C THR A 133 -11.70 11.25 4.88
N ALA A 134 -10.79 10.55 4.19
CA ALA A 134 -11.04 9.19 3.74
C ALA A 134 -11.26 8.22 4.92
N TRP A 135 -10.50 8.34 6.01
CA TRP A 135 -10.68 7.53 7.21
C TRP A 135 -12.07 7.74 7.83
N GLN A 136 -12.50 8.99 7.95
CA GLN A 136 -13.84 9.32 8.44
C GLN A 136 -14.95 8.83 7.52
N THR A 137 -14.70 8.75 6.21
CA THR A 137 -15.61 8.10 5.27
C THR A 137 -15.64 6.59 5.47
N TRP A 138 -14.49 5.98 5.77
CA TRP A 138 -14.43 4.55 6.08
C TRP A 138 -15.14 4.21 7.39
N ASP A 139 -15.12 5.08 8.40
CA ASP A 139 -15.90 4.91 9.64
C ASP A 139 -17.43 4.85 9.44
N ILE A 140 -17.94 5.28 8.28
CA ILE A 140 -19.38 5.27 7.96
C ILE A 140 -19.74 4.37 6.77
N CYS A 141 -18.75 3.86 6.03
CA CYS A 141 -18.93 3.01 4.87
C CYS A 141 -18.32 1.64 5.18
N ASP A 142 -19.01 0.88 6.02
CA ASP A 142 -18.52 -0.41 6.50
C ASP A 142 -18.31 -1.42 5.35
N GLU A 143 -19.15 -1.34 4.31
CA GLU A 143 -19.08 -2.15 3.09
C GLU A 143 -17.72 -2.04 2.37
N ALA A 144 -17.01 -0.91 2.50
CA ALA A 144 -15.69 -0.74 1.92
C ALA A 144 -14.62 -1.59 2.61
N SER A 145 -14.86 -2.04 3.85
CA SER A 145 -13.87 -2.80 4.63
C SER A 145 -13.53 -4.14 3.97
N ASP A 146 -14.53 -4.84 3.46
CA ASP A 146 -14.33 -6.14 2.79
C ASP A 146 -13.57 -5.95 1.48
N VAL A 147 -13.92 -4.93 0.69
CA VAL A 147 -13.22 -4.59 -0.55
C VAL A 147 -11.77 -4.17 -0.27
N PHE A 148 -11.54 -3.29 0.71
CA PHE A 148 -10.18 -2.88 1.07
C PHE A 148 -9.35 -4.07 1.56
N SER A 149 -9.95 -4.98 2.33
CA SER A 149 -9.29 -6.20 2.79
C SER A 149 -8.94 -7.15 1.66
N LYS A 150 -9.86 -7.35 0.71
CA LYS A 150 -9.65 -8.15 -0.51
C LYS A 150 -8.52 -7.60 -1.36
N LEU A 151 -8.53 -6.29 -1.62
CA LEU A 151 -7.54 -5.62 -2.49
C LEU A 151 -6.18 -5.38 -1.81
N SER A 152 -6.08 -5.59 -0.50
CA SER A 152 -4.81 -5.60 0.24
C SER A 152 -4.10 -6.96 0.20
N GLN A 153 -4.72 -7.98 -0.39
CA GLN A 153 -4.22 -9.35 -0.42
C GLN A 153 -3.83 -9.80 -1.83
N TYR A 154 -2.90 -10.74 -1.90
CA TYR A 154 -2.50 -11.40 -3.13
C TYR A 154 -3.19 -12.77 -3.30
N PRO A 155 -3.60 -13.18 -4.52
CA PRO A 155 -3.63 -12.38 -5.75
C PRO A 155 -4.85 -11.44 -5.74
N PRO A 156 -4.65 -10.14 -6.04
CA PRO A 156 -5.78 -9.23 -6.03
C PRO A 156 -6.66 -9.43 -7.27
N THR A 157 -7.96 -9.31 -7.08
CA THR A 157 -8.95 -9.27 -8.16
C THR A 157 -9.90 -8.11 -7.90
N ILE A 158 -10.25 -7.39 -8.97
CA ILE A 158 -11.23 -6.29 -8.93
C ILE A 158 -12.40 -6.72 -9.80
N ASP A 159 -13.59 -6.82 -9.21
CA ASP A 159 -14.84 -7.05 -9.93
C ASP A 159 -15.72 -5.79 -9.96
N ASP A 160 -16.82 -5.86 -10.73
CA ASP A 160 -17.72 -4.73 -10.90
C ASP A 160 -18.44 -4.33 -9.60
N ALA A 161 -18.63 -5.29 -8.67
CA ALA A 161 -19.25 -5.02 -7.37
C ALA A 161 -18.27 -4.26 -6.46
N ASP A 162 -16.99 -4.63 -6.45
CA ASP A 162 -15.93 -3.89 -5.76
C ASP A 162 -15.88 -2.45 -6.28
N MET A 163 -15.85 -2.27 -7.62
CA MET A 163 -15.81 -0.94 -8.24
C MET A 163 -17.02 -0.10 -7.85
N LYS A 164 -18.20 -0.69 -7.75
CA LYS A 164 -19.41 0.02 -7.30
C LYS A 164 -19.29 0.55 -5.87
N ILE A 165 -18.76 -0.27 -4.96
CA ILE A 165 -18.53 0.12 -3.55
C ILE A 165 -17.47 1.23 -3.49
N LEU A 166 -16.39 1.11 -4.26
CA LEU A 166 -15.33 2.12 -4.33
C LEU A 166 -15.81 3.46 -4.92
N GLU A 167 -16.67 3.42 -5.93
CA GLU A 167 -17.33 4.62 -6.45
C GLU A 167 -18.18 5.29 -5.37
N ASN A 168 -19.03 4.53 -4.66
CA ASN A 168 -19.86 5.05 -3.58
C ASN A 168 -19.01 5.66 -2.45
N PHE A 169 -17.91 4.99 -2.07
CA PHE A 169 -16.95 5.50 -1.11
C PHE A 169 -16.38 6.85 -1.54
N VAL A 170 -15.96 6.98 -2.80
CA VAL A 170 -15.42 8.24 -3.34
C VAL A 170 -16.49 9.31 -3.39
N VAL A 171 -17.72 8.99 -3.80
CA VAL A 171 -18.85 9.94 -3.77
C VAL A 171 -19.07 10.47 -2.36
N MET A 172 -19.15 9.61 -1.35
CA MET A 172 -19.31 10.02 0.05
C MET A 172 -18.13 10.84 0.59
N MET A 173 -16.92 10.52 0.17
CA MET A 173 -15.71 11.28 0.53
C MET A 173 -15.76 12.72 -0.02
N TYR A 174 -16.36 12.93 -1.19
CA TYR A 174 -16.53 14.27 -1.76
C TYR A 174 -17.78 14.99 -1.27
N ASP A 175 -18.87 14.26 -1.05
CA ASP A 175 -20.16 14.79 -0.63
C ASP A 175 -21.02 13.75 0.09
N ARG A 176 -21.04 13.79 1.43
CA ARG A 176 -21.78 12.81 2.25
C ARG A 176 -23.29 12.85 2.07
N SER A 177 -23.84 13.97 1.59
CA SER A 177 -25.27 14.12 1.30
C SER A 177 -25.62 13.76 -0.15
N SER A 178 -24.66 13.32 -0.95
CA SER A 178 -24.93 12.95 -2.34
C SER A 178 -25.75 11.66 -2.40
N THR A 179 -26.80 11.69 -3.21
CA THR A 179 -27.61 10.51 -3.56
C THR A 179 -27.27 9.99 -4.96
N ALA A 180 -26.18 10.49 -5.55
CA ALA A 180 -25.78 10.12 -6.90
C ALA A 180 -25.28 8.67 -6.93
N ASP A 181 -25.72 7.95 -7.96
CA ASP A 181 -25.27 6.59 -8.22
C ASP A 181 -24.02 6.63 -9.12
N GLY A 182 -22.84 6.51 -8.50
CA GLY A 182 -21.56 6.53 -9.19
C GLY A 182 -20.91 7.91 -9.34
N VAL A 183 -19.60 7.89 -9.62
CA VAL A 183 -18.75 9.11 -9.57
C VAL A 183 -19.04 10.10 -10.69
N ASP A 184 -19.43 9.66 -11.89
CA ASP A 184 -19.70 10.55 -13.01
C ASP A 184 -20.99 11.37 -12.76
N ASN A 185 -22.04 10.72 -12.25
CA ASN A 185 -23.28 11.39 -11.85
C ASN A 185 -23.03 12.38 -10.71
N ALA A 186 -22.24 11.98 -9.71
CA ALA A 186 -21.87 12.83 -8.60
C ALA A 186 -21.03 14.02 -9.07
N ARG A 187 -20.09 13.80 -9.99
CA ARG A 187 -19.26 14.84 -10.60
C ARG A 187 -20.11 15.87 -11.35
N LEU A 188 -21.07 15.41 -12.16
CA LEU A 188 -21.99 16.28 -12.88
C LEU A 188 -22.87 17.11 -11.93
N ASP A 189 -23.49 16.48 -10.92
CA ASP A 189 -24.34 17.17 -9.94
C ASP A 189 -23.54 18.24 -9.16
N MET A 190 -22.35 17.87 -8.67
CA MET A 190 -21.51 18.78 -7.90
C MET A 190 -21.01 19.96 -8.75
N PHE A 191 -20.67 19.73 -10.01
CA PHE A 191 -20.21 20.77 -10.91
C PHE A 191 -21.36 21.66 -11.37
N ALA A 192 -22.40 21.07 -11.98
CA ALA A 192 -23.45 21.83 -12.66
C ALA A 192 -24.49 22.41 -11.69
N ARG A 193 -24.88 21.70 -10.63
CA ARG A 193 -25.94 22.17 -9.72
C ARG A 193 -25.38 22.84 -8.48
N LYS A 194 -24.34 22.27 -7.89
CA LYS A 194 -23.71 22.80 -6.67
C LYS A 194 -22.60 23.81 -6.94
N GLN A 195 -22.25 24.06 -8.21
CA GLN A 195 -21.25 25.04 -8.65
C GLN A 195 -19.90 24.88 -7.93
N ARG A 196 -19.51 23.62 -7.64
CA ARG A 196 -18.24 23.33 -6.98
C ARG A 196 -17.08 23.47 -7.98
N PRO A 197 -15.91 24.00 -7.54
CA PRO A 197 -14.73 24.07 -8.39
C PRO A 197 -14.21 22.68 -8.75
N TYR A 198 -13.42 22.58 -9.83
CA TYR A 198 -12.84 21.32 -10.32
C TYR A 198 -12.02 20.53 -9.27
N GLU A 199 -11.50 21.22 -8.26
CA GLU A 199 -10.71 20.61 -7.18
C GLU A 199 -11.58 19.97 -6.09
N ALA A 200 -12.88 20.27 -6.09
CA ALA A 200 -13.84 19.85 -5.07
C ALA A 200 -14.89 18.88 -5.63
N ILE A 201 -14.60 18.22 -6.76
CA ILE A 201 -15.45 17.23 -7.40
C ILE A 201 -14.70 15.89 -7.58
N PRO A 202 -15.38 14.74 -7.50
CA PRO A 202 -14.74 13.42 -7.63
C PRO A 202 -14.16 13.21 -9.04
N PRO A 203 -13.18 12.30 -9.21
CA PRO A 203 -12.66 11.94 -10.54
C PRO A 203 -13.76 11.36 -11.43
N THR A 204 -13.47 11.21 -12.72
CA THR A 204 -14.33 10.44 -13.63
C THR A 204 -14.22 8.94 -13.32
N GLN A 205 -15.21 8.15 -13.74
CA GLN A 205 -15.22 6.70 -13.53
C GLN A 205 -14.01 6.02 -14.18
N ALA A 206 -13.64 6.42 -15.40
CA ALA A 206 -12.44 5.92 -16.08
C ALA A 206 -11.14 6.25 -15.33
N ALA A 207 -11.03 7.45 -14.74
CA ALA A 207 -9.88 7.83 -13.92
C ALA A 207 -9.81 7.03 -12.63
N LEU A 208 -10.95 6.85 -11.98
CA LEU A 208 -11.04 6.07 -10.76
C LEU A 208 -10.66 4.61 -11.00
N LEU A 209 -11.11 3.99 -12.09
CA LEU A 209 -10.76 2.61 -12.41
C LEU A 209 -9.23 2.41 -12.51
N GLN A 210 -8.53 3.29 -13.23
CA GLN A 210 -7.07 3.20 -13.33
C GLN A 210 -6.38 3.49 -11.98
N HIS A 211 -6.94 4.40 -11.20
CA HIS A 211 -6.46 4.69 -9.85
C HIS A 211 -6.61 3.49 -8.91
N VAL A 212 -7.76 2.80 -8.94
CA VAL A 212 -8.00 1.57 -8.17
C VAL A 212 -7.01 0.49 -8.58
N ARG A 213 -6.82 0.24 -9.88
CA ARG A 213 -5.83 -0.74 -10.36
C ARG A 213 -4.44 -0.48 -9.81
N ARG A 214 -3.97 0.77 -9.87
CA ARG A 214 -2.65 1.14 -9.34
C ARG A 214 -2.57 0.95 -7.82
N ALA A 215 -3.60 1.37 -7.09
CA ALA A 215 -3.67 1.17 -5.64
C ALA A 215 -3.67 -0.31 -5.26
N THR A 216 -4.42 -1.13 -5.98
CA THR A 216 -4.50 -2.58 -5.79
C THR A 216 -3.17 -3.26 -6.04
N TYR A 217 -2.44 -2.86 -7.09
CA TYR A 217 -1.11 -3.39 -7.37
C TYR A 217 -0.15 -3.10 -6.22
N GLN A 218 -0.08 -1.83 -5.78
CA GLN A 218 0.82 -1.46 -4.69
C GLN A 218 0.46 -2.18 -3.39
N ALA A 219 -0.83 -2.24 -3.06
CA ALA A 219 -1.29 -2.84 -1.83
C ALA A 219 -1.18 -4.37 -1.83
N GLY A 220 -1.81 -5.04 -2.79
CA GLY A 220 -1.90 -6.50 -2.82
C GLY A 220 -0.64 -7.17 -3.38
N CYS A 221 -0.11 -6.67 -4.51
CA CYS A 221 1.02 -7.32 -5.17
C CYS A 221 2.35 -6.99 -4.51
N ILE A 222 2.59 -5.74 -4.09
CA ILE A 222 3.88 -5.33 -3.50
C ILE A 222 3.85 -5.50 -1.97
N TRP A 223 3.00 -4.76 -1.27
CA TRP A 223 3.02 -4.73 0.20
C TRP A 223 2.39 -5.97 0.85
N GLY A 224 1.34 -6.54 0.25
CA GLY A 224 0.60 -7.70 0.76
C GLY A 224 1.42 -8.98 0.84
N GLN A 225 2.55 -9.02 0.14
CA GLN A 225 3.51 -10.14 0.14
C GLN A 225 4.81 -9.83 0.91
N SER A 226 4.86 -8.73 1.67
CA SER A 226 6.09 -8.22 2.33
C SER A 226 6.78 -9.20 3.28
N ILE A 227 6.05 -10.16 3.85
CA ILE A 227 6.64 -11.21 4.71
C ILE A 227 7.25 -12.37 3.94
N LEU A 228 7.05 -12.47 2.62
CA LEU A 228 7.61 -13.51 1.77
C LEU A 228 8.95 -13.05 1.20
N SER A 229 9.99 -13.90 1.20
CA SER A 229 11.29 -13.54 0.62
C SER A 229 11.24 -13.43 -0.90
N GLN A 230 10.35 -14.21 -1.54
CA GLN A 230 10.15 -14.29 -2.98
C GLN A 230 8.67 -14.02 -3.29
N PRO A 231 8.21 -12.75 -3.24
CA PRO A 231 6.86 -12.39 -3.67
C PRO A 231 6.62 -12.76 -5.14
N GLU A 232 5.39 -13.15 -5.46
CA GLU A 232 4.99 -13.36 -6.85
C GLU A 232 4.86 -12.01 -7.57
N GLY A 233 5.55 -11.87 -8.69
CA GLY A 233 5.52 -10.65 -9.50
C GLY A 233 4.31 -10.59 -10.42
N GLN A 234 3.68 -9.43 -10.51
CA GLN A 234 2.76 -9.09 -11.60
C GLN A 234 3.30 -7.92 -12.42
N SER A 235 2.96 -7.88 -13.71
CA SER A 235 3.36 -6.79 -14.59
C SER A 235 2.58 -5.51 -14.26
N PRO A 236 3.25 -4.39 -13.96
CA PRO A 236 2.56 -3.10 -13.77
C PRO A 236 1.69 -2.67 -14.96
N ALA A 237 2.00 -3.17 -16.16
CA ALA A 237 1.23 -2.86 -17.36
C ALA A 237 -0.24 -3.34 -17.28
N ASP A 238 -0.47 -4.43 -16.56
CA ASP A 238 -1.82 -4.98 -16.35
C ASP A 238 -2.61 -4.17 -15.31
N TRP A 239 -1.93 -3.28 -14.59
CA TRP A 239 -2.45 -2.53 -13.44
C TRP A 239 -2.48 -1.01 -13.65
N GLY A 240 -2.52 -0.56 -14.90
CA GLY A 240 -2.79 0.85 -15.22
C GLY A 240 -1.56 1.74 -15.34
N TRP A 241 -0.38 1.14 -15.51
CA TRP A 241 0.83 1.83 -15.94
C TRP A 241 1.18 1.50 -17.39
N THR A 242 1.87 2.42 -18.06
CA THR A 242 2.46 2.18 -19.39
C THR A 242 3.97 2.41 -19.32
N LYS A 243 4.72 1.55 -20.01
CA LYS A 243 6.18 1.71 -20.12
C LYS A 243 6.49 2.87 -21.07
N LYS A 244 7.27 3.84 -20.60
CA LYS A 244 7.90 4.83 -21.47
C LYS A 244 8.99 4.17 -22.31
N VAL A 245 8.88 4.30 -23.62
CA VAL A 245 9.98 4.01 -24.54
C VAL A 245 10.72 5.32 -24.76
N PHE A 246 11.91 5.47 -24.16
CA PHE A 246 12.81 6.56 -24.51
C PHE A 246 13.67 6.13 -25.71
N PRO A 247 13.68 6.87 -26.84
CA PRO A 247 14.57 6.57 -27.95
C PRO A 247 15.99 7.03 -27.59
N GLY A 248 16.83 6.10 -27.11
CA GLY A 248 18.26 6.34 -26.86
C GLY A 248 18.87 5.32 -25.90
N CYS A 249 19.94 4.63 -26.32
CA CYS A 249 20.62 3.61 -25.53
C CYS A 249 21.15 4.14 -24.19
N LEU A 250 20.76 3.50 -23.09
CA LEU A 250 21.52 3.48 -21.84
C LEU A 250 21.61 2.04 -21.31
N PRO A 251 22.69 1.70 -20.59
CA PRO A 251 23.08 0.33 -20.30
C PRO A 251 22.09 -0.34 -19.33
N SER A 252 22.01 -1.66 -19.42
CA SER A 252 21.15 -2.53 -18.62
C SER A 252 21.43 -2.37 -17.12
N CYS A 253 20.71 -1.47 -16.48
CA CYS A 253 20.41 -1.51 -15.07
C CYS A 253 18.90 -1.51 -14.96
N SER A 254 18.33 -2.61 -14.48
CA SER A 254 16.93 -2.76 -14.09
C SER A 254 16.59 -1.95 -12.82
N ALA A 255 17.30 -0.84 -12.59
CA ALA A 255 17.01 0.11 -11.54
C ALA A 255 16.01 1.13 -12.09
N LEU A 256 14.93 1.34 -11.36
CA LEU A 256 13.88 2.35 -11.59
C LEU A 256 12.70 1.91 -12.48
N LEU A 257 11.87 0.98 -11.99
CA LEU A 257 10.50 0.90 -12.53
C LEU A 257 9.72 2.21 -12.33
N ALA A 258 9.98 2.96 -11.25
CA ALA A 258 9.28 4.22 -10.96
C ALA A 258 9.58 5.37 -11.95
N HIS A 259 10.78 5.44 -12.56
CA HIS A 259 11.08 6.49 -13.56
C HIS A 259 10.68 6.12 -15.01
N HIS A 260 10.31 4.87 -15.25
CA HIS A 260 10.00 4.36 -16.60
C HIS A 260 8.51 4.06 -16.82
N LEU A 261 7.68 4.26 -15.80
CA LEU A 261 6.24 4.05 -15.87
C LEU A 261 5.49 5.38 -15.74
N GLU A 262 4.47 5.59 -16.58
CA GLU A 262 3.53 6.70 -16.45
C GLU A 262 2.10 6.22 -16.22
N CYS A 263 1.27 7.11 -15.67
CA CYS A 263 -0.17 6.91 -15.61
C CYS A 263 -0.72 6.87 -17.04
N GLY A 264 -1.12 5.69 -17.50
CA GLY A 264 -1.70 5.50 -18.82
C GLY A 264 -3.16 5.96 -18.87
N PHE A 265 -3.48 6.84 -19.81
CA PHE A 265 -4.85 7.11 -20.25
C PHE A 265 -4.90 6.95 -21.77
N THR A 266 -5.49 5.87 -22.26
CA THR A 266 -5.86 5.75 -23.68
C THR A 266 -7.33 6.12 -23.84
N SER A 267 -7.61 7.40 -24.05
CA SER A 267 -8.94 7.82 -24.50
C SER A 267 -9.09 7.44 -25.98
N SER A 268 -9.63 6.26 -26.27
CA SER A 268 -10.21 5.99 -27.59
C SER A 268 -11.59 6.64 -27.66
N LEU A 269 -11.63 7.97 -27.75
CA LEU A 269 -12.81 8.68 -28.22
C LEU A 269 -12.83 8.54 -29.75
N PRO A 270 -13.84 7.92 -30.37
CA PRO A 270 -14.03 8.06 -31.80
C PRO A 270 -14.30 9.53 -32.07
N ALA A 271 -13.50 10.13 -32.95
CA ALA A 271 -13.76 11.44 -33.49
C ALA A 271 -15.18 11.42 -34.08
N LEU A 272 -16.08 12.17 -33.49
CA LEU A 272 -17.35 12.53 -34.12
C LEU A 272 -16.97 13.38 -35.35
N GLN A 273 -17.12 12.79 -36.53
CA GLN A 273 -17.27 13.51 -37.80
C GLN A 273 -18.70 14.00 -37.92
#